data_AF-A0A838KVV4-F1
#
_entry.id   AF-A0A838KVV4-F1
#
_cell.length_a   1.000
_cell.length_b   1.000
_cell.length_c   1.000
_cell.angle_alpha   90.00
_cell.angle_beta   90.00
_cell.angle_gamma   90.00
#
_symmetry.space_group_name_H-M   'P 1'
#
loop_
_entity.id
_entity.type
_entity.pdbx_description
1 polymer ?
#
loop_
_entity_poly.entity_id
_entity_poly.type
_entity_poly.pdbx_seq_one_letter_code
_entity_poly.pdbx_strand_id
1 'polypeptide(L)'
;LNGLHEAERLKDMAAAGTSISPQVVDSVGVRELSGHLAGTLSLPQAQDLISTRTRRLARRQIRWFDKLVRTLEGRARITIVQSAQDQKDLHNMHDIIGI
;
A
#
# COMPACT_ATOMS: atom_id res chain seq x y z
N LEU A 1 0.01 -0.85 17.64
CA LEU A 1 1.29 -0.30 17.16
C LEU A 1 2.08 -1.32 16.32
N ASN A 2 1.42 -2.21 15.56
CA ASN A 2 2.10 -3.31 14.83
C ASN A 2 3.08 -2.82 13.76
N GLY A 3 2.83 -1.65 13.15
CA GLY A 3 3.71 -1.13 12.09
C GLY A 3 5.11 -0.73 12.57
N LEU A 4 5.27 -0.28 13.82
CA LEU A 4 6.58 0.12 14.34
C LEU A 4 7.49 -1.09 14.59
N HIS A 5 6.94 -2.15 15.18
CA HIS A 5 7.65 -3.42 15.35
C HIS A 5 8.04 -4.05 14.00
N GLU A 6 7.19 -3.93 12.98
CA GLU A 6 7.52 -4.43 11.65
C GLU A 6 8.67 -3.64 11.00
N ALA A 7 8.67 -2.31 11.15
CA ALA A 7 9.78 -1.47 10.68
C ALA A 7 11.10 -1.80 11.41
N GLU A 8 11.03 -2.08 12.71
CA GLU A 8 12.18 -2.52 13.51
C GLU A 8 12.71 -3.88 13.03
N ARG A 9 11.82 -4.84 12.76
CA ARG A 9 12.19 -6.14 12.19
C ARG A 9 12.89 -6.00 10.84
N LEU A 10 12.39 -5.13 9.96
CA LEU A 10 13.04 -4.85 8.67
C LEU A 10 14.43 -4.24 8.87
N LYS A 11 14.59 -3.33 9.83
CA LYS A 11 15.89 -2.76 10.18
C LYS A 11 16.87 -3.84 10.66
N ASP A 12 16.42 -4.75 11.53
CA ASP A 12 17.24 -5.84 12.05
C ASP A 12 17.64 -6.84 10.96
N MET A 13 16.71 -7.19 10.07
CA MET A 13 16.99 -8.05 8.92
C MET A 13 18.04 -7.43 7.99
N ALA A 14 17.94 -6.12 7.71
CA ALA A 14 18.93 -5.41 6.92
C ALA A 14 20.30 -5.37 7.61
N ALA A 15 20.33 -5.14 8.93
CA ALA A 15 21.56 -5.17 9.72
C ALA A 15 22.22 -6.56 9.75
N ALA A 16 21.41 -7.63 9.69
CA ALA A 16 21.88 -9.01 9.56
C ALA A 16 22.35 -9.38 8.13
N GLY A 17 22.41 -8.42 7.20
CA GLY A 17 22.86 -8.62 5.82
C GLY A 17 21.77 -9.16 4.87
N THR A 18 20.50 -9.18 5.30
CA THR A 18 19.40 -9.57 4.42
C THR A 18 19.13 -8.47 3.41
N SER A 19 19.12 -8.81 2.12
CA SER A 19 18.74 -7.88 1.06
C SER A 19 17.23 -7.64 1.08
N ILE A 20 16.81 -6.45 1.53
CA ILE A 20 15.41 -6.02 1.47
C ILE A 20 15.18 -5.27 0.16
N SER A 21 14.09 -5.61 -0.53
CA SER A 21 13.72 -4.94 -1.78
C SER A 21 13.58 -3.42 -1.58
N PRO A 22 14.17 -2.58 -2.45
CA PRO A 22 14.02 -1.12 -2.39
C PRO A 22 12.55 -0.67 -2.36
N GLN A 23 11.66 -1.41 -3.04
CA GLN A 23 10.23 -1.10 -3.07
C GLN A 23 9.57 -1.24 -1.68
N VAL A 24 10.04 -2.19 -0.87
CA VAL A 24 9.55 -2.39 0.50
C VAL A 24 10.03 -1.25 1.39
N VAL A 25 11.31 -0.89 1.28
CA VAL A 25 11.91 0.22 2.04
C VAL A 25 11.21 1.55 1.73
N ASP A 26 10.88 1.79 0.46
CA ASP A 26 10.22 3.03 0.02
C ASP A 26 8.69 3.02 0.18
N SER A 27 8.11 1.92 0.64
CA SER A 27 6.66 1.81 0.83
C SER A 27 6.15 2.79 1.90
N VAL A 28 4.89 3.22 1.72
CA VAL A 28 4.21 4.09 2.70
C VAL A 28 4.04 3.33 4.01
N GLY A 29 4.43 3.93 5.13
CA GLY A 29 4.53 3.27 6.42
C GLY A 29 5.98 2.95 6.76
N VAL A 30 6.61 2.06 5.99
CA VAL A 30 7.97 1.57 6.26
C VAL A 30 8.97 2.72 6.20
N ARG A 31 8.92 3.56 5.18
CA ARG A 31 9.87 4.67 5.02
C ARG A 31 9.80 5.67 6.17
N GLU A 32 8.60 6.06 6.59
CA GLU A 32 8.39 7.06 7.65
C GLU A 32 8.78 6.51 9.02
N LEU A 33 8.42 5.25 9.31
CA LEU A 33 8.78 4.59 10.56
C LEU A 33 10.29 4.28 10.62
N SER A 34 10.91 3.92 9.50
CA SER A 34 12.37 3.78 9.41
C SER A 34 13.07 5.12 9.66
N GLY A 35 12.54 6.21 9.12
CA GLY A 35 13.04 7.56 9.41
C GLY A 35 12.94 7.93 10.89
N HIS A 36 11.85 7.52 11.56
CA HIS A 36 11.72 7.66 13.01
C HIS A 36 12.75 6.81 13.78
N LEU A 37 12.91 5.53 13.42
CA LEU A 37 13.91 4.63 14.02
C LEU A 37 15.36 5.06 13.76
N ALA A 38 15.60 5.88 12.74
CA ALA A 38 16.89 6.51 12.43
C ALA A 38 17.07 7.89 13.10
N GLY A 39 16.07 8.39 13.83
CA GLY A 39 16.11 9.69 14.51
C GLY A 39 15.95 10.91 13.59
N THR A 40 15.63 10.70 12.31
CA THR A 40 15.43 11.80 11.32
C THR A 40 14.01 12.37 11.35
N LEU A 41 13.05 11.66 11.95
CA LEU A 41 11.67 12.09 12.13
C LEU A 41 11.22 11.84 13.58
N SER A 42 10.44 12.76 14.14
CA SER A 42 9.69 12.45 15.36
C SER A 42 8.52 11.50 15.04
N LEU A 43 8.05 10.74 16.05
CA LEU A 43 6.93 9.82 15.88
C LEU A 43 5.64 10.52 15.38
N PRO A 44 5.25 11.69 15.91
CA PRO A 44 4.10 12.43 15.38
C PRO A 44 4.26 12.83 13.91
N GLN A 45 5.45 13.32 13.52
CA GLN A 45 5.72 13.67 12.12
C GLN A 45 5.64 12.45 11.19
N ALA A 46 6.15 11.29 11.63
CA ALA A 46 6.03 10.06 10.88
C ALA A 46 4.55 9.67 10.68
N GLN A 47 3.73 9.75 11.72
CA GLN A 47 2.29 9.45 11.64
C GLN A 47 1.53 10.39 10.67
N ASP A 48 1.83 11.69 10.71
CA ASP A 48 1.24 12.67 9.81
C ASP A 48 1.61 12.42 8.35
N LEU A 49 2.89 12.07 8.11
CA LEU A 49 3.39 11.74 6.78
C LEU A 49 2.74 10.46 6.24
N ILE A 50 2.63 9.41 7.07
CA ILE A 50 1.93 8.17 6.70
C ILE A 50 0.49 8.49 6.30
N SER A 51 -0.26 9.18 7.15
CA SER A 51 -1.65 9.55 6.89
C SER A 51 -1.82 10.35 5.60
N THR A 52 -0.91 11.29 5.34
CA THR A 52 -0.93 12.13 4.14
C THR A 52 -0.58 11.33 2.88
N ARG A 53 0.47 10.50 2.94
CA ARG A 53 0.91 9.68 1.80
C ARG A 53 -0.08 8.58 1.47
N THR A 54 -0.71 7.95 2.46
CA THR A 54 -1.79 6.98 2.27
C THR A 54 -2.99 7.61 1.57
N ARG A 55 -3.43 8.80 2.00
CA ARG A 55 -4.53 9.52 1.31
C ARG A 55 -4.18 9.87 -0.14
N ARG A 56 -2.94 10.30 -0.40
CA ARG A 56 -2.48 10.58 -1.78
C ARG A 56 -2.44 9.32 -2.62
N LEU A 57 -1.98 8.20 -2.07
CA LEU A 57 -1.97 6.90 -2.73
C LEU A 57 -3.40 6.45 -3.07
N ALA A 58 -4.31 6.48 -2.10
CA ALA A 58 -5.72 6.13 -2.29
C ALA A 58 -6.37 6.97 -3.41
N ARG A 59 -6.15 8.29 -3.43
CA ARG A 59 -6.64 9.15 -4.52
C ARG A 59 -6.08 8.77 -5.88
N ARG A 60 -4.81 8.36 -5.96
CA ARG A 60 -4.22 7.87 -7.22
C ARG A 60 -4.80 6.53 -7.63
N GLN A 61 -5.00 5.62 -6.68
CA GLN A 61 -5.63 4.33 -6.93
C GLN A 61 -7.04 4.51 -7.49
N ILE A 62 -7.87 5.37 -6.87
CA ILE A 62 -9.21 5.70 -7.38
C ILE A 62 -9.13 6.17 -8.84
N ARG A 63 -8.30 7.18 -9.14
CA ARG A 63 -8.17 7.67 -10.53
C ARG A 63 -7.66 6.60 -11.50
N TRP A 64 -6.77 5.73 -11.06
CA TRP A 64 -6.26 4.65 -11.89
C TRP A 64 -7.37 3.62 -12.18
N PHE A 65 -8.14 3.23 -11.18
CA PHE A 65 -9.30 2.37 -11.34
C PHE A 65 -10.38 3.00 -12.23
N ASP A 66 -10.71 4.28 -12.04
CA ASP A 66 -11.66 4.99 -12.91
C ASP A 66 -11.22 4.93 -14.38
N LYS A 67 -9.92 5.17 -14.63
CA LYS A 67 -9.35 5.08 -15.98
C LYS A 67 -9.40 3.64 -16.51
N LEU A 68 -9.08 2.65 -15.67
CA LEU A 68 -9.12 1.24 -16.02
C LEU A 68 -10.54 0.82 -16.44
N VAL A 69 -11.55 1.18 -15.64
CA VAL A 69 -12.97 0.88 -15.92
C VAL A 69 -13.38 1.44 -17.28
N ARG A 70 -13.06 2.71 -17.55
CA ARG A 70 -13.35 3.32 -18.86
C ARG A 70 -12.63 2.65 -20.03
N THR A 71 -11.44 2.10 -19.80
CA THR A 71 -10.66 1.44 -20.87
C THR A 71 -11.19 0.04 -21.17
N LEU A 72 -11.74 -0.62 -20.15
CA LEU A 72 -12.30 -1.96 -20.23
C LEU A 72 -13.80 -1.98 -20.56
N GLU A 73 -14.43 -0.81 -20.71
CA GLU A 73 -15.83 -0.69 -21.08
C GLU A 73 -16.13 -1.45 -22.39
N GLY A 74 -17.11 -2.36 -22.33
CA GLY A 74 -17.47 -3.26 -23.44
C GLY A 74 -16.46 -4.38 -23.74
N ARG A 75 -15.33 -4.47 -23.02
CA ARG A 75 -14.28 -5.48 -23.20
C ARG A 75 -14.15 -6.45 -22.03
N ALA A 76 -14.62 -6.07 -20.86
CA ALA A 76 -14.66 -6.92 -19.67
C ALA A 76 -15.94 -6.70 -18.88
N ARG A 77 -16.37 -7.72 -18.13
CA ARG A 77 -17.43 -7.58 -17.13
C ARG A 77 -16.80 -6.99 -15.87
N ILE A 78 -17.27 -5.81 -15.46
CA ILE A 78 -16.74 -5.10 -14.29
C ILE A 78 -17.86 -4.98 -13.27
N THR A 79 -17.58 -5.40 -12.04
CA THR A 79 -18.48 -5.23 -10.89
C THR A 79 -17.81 -4.28 -9.90
N ILE A 80 -18.49 -3.18 -9.55
CA ILE A 80 -18.02 -2.26 -8.52
C ILE A 80 -18.70 -2.64 -7.20
N VAL A 81 -17.89 -3.09 -6.24
CA VAL A 81 -18.37 -3.40 -4.89
C VAL A 81 -18.64 -2.10 -4.13
N GLN A 82 -19.89 -1.90 -3.71
CA GLN A 82 -20.31 -0.65 -3.06
C GLN A 82 -20.10 -0.64 -1.53
N SER A 83 -19.90 -1.81 -0.92
CA SER A 83 -19.74 -1.94 0.53
C SER A 83 -18.62 -2.89 0.91
N ALA A 84 -17.87 -2.54 1.97
CA ALA A 84 -16.92 -3.44 2.60
C ALA A 84 -17.59 -4.67 3.25
N GLN A 85 -18.91 -4.65 3.41
CA GLN A 85 -19.70 -5.75 3.97
C GLN A 85 -20.03 -6.84 2.95
N ASP A 86 -19.84 -6.56 1.65
CA ASP A 86 -20.04 -7.51 0.55
C ASP A 86 -18.80 -8.42 0.42
N GLN A 87 -18.49 -9.13 1.50
CA GLN A 87 -17.28 -9.95 1.70
C GLN A 87 -17.06 -11.04 0.66
N LYS A 88 -18.08 -11.42 -0.12
CA LYS A 88 -17.96 -12.42 -1.19
C LYS A 88 -17.09 -11.95 -2.36
N ASP A 89 -16.94 -10.63 -2.54
CA ASP A 89 -16.21 -10.02 -3.65
C ASP A 89 -14.93 -9.28 -3.21
N LEU A 90 -14.76 -9.05 -1.91
CA LEU A 90 -13.49 -8.61 -1.35
C LEU A 90 -12.53 -9.80 -1.45
N HIS A 91 -11.31 -9.57 -1.97
CA HIS A 91 -10.25 -10.55 -2.29
C HIS A 91 -10.23 -11.12 -3.72
N ASN A 92 -11.15 -10.78 -4.62
CA ASN A 92 -11.14 -11.33 -5.99
C ASN A 92 -10.51 -10.36 -7.00
N MET A 93 -9.18 -10.40 -7.13
CA MET A 93 -8.51 -10.02 -8.39
C MET A 93 -7.68 -11.22 -8.86
N HIS A 94 -8.38 -12.28 -9.28
CA HIS A 94 -7.80 -13.29 -10.16
C HIS A 94 -8.00 -12.79 -11.58
N ASP A 95 -6.91 -12.36 -12.20
CA ASP A 95 -6.86 -12.13 -13.63
C ASP A 95 -7.12 -13.47 -14.34
N ILE A 96 -8.20 -13.55 -15.11
CA ILE A 96 -8.31 -14.52 -16.21
C ILE A 96 -8.51 -13.66 -17.46
N ILE A 97 -7.40 -13.27 -18.09
CA ILE A 97 -7.41 -12.96 -19.52
C ILE A 97 -7.65 -14.29 -20.22
N GLY A 98 -8.92 -14.62 -20.43
CA GLY A 98 -9.32 -15.76 -21.26
C GLY A 98 -8.92 -15.49 -22.70
N ILE A 99 -8.08 -16.40 -23.25
CA ILE A 99 -7.90 -16.61 -24.68
C ILE A 99 -9.05 -17.51 -25.16
#